data_AF-A0A4E9ERI5-F1
#
_entry.id   AF-A0A4E9ERI5-F1
#
_cell.length_a   1.000
_cell.length_b   1.000
_cell.length_c   1.000
_cell.angle_alpha   90.00
_cell.angle_beta   90.00
_cell.angle_gamma   90.00
#
_symmetry.space_group_name_H-M   'P 1'
#
loop_
_entity.id
_entity.type
_entity.pdbx_description
1 polymer ?
#
loop_
_entity_poly.entity_id
_entity_poly.type
_entity_poly.pdbx_seq_one_letter_code
_entity_poly.pdbx_strand_id
1 'polypeptide(L)'
;MIVGFIGCCGTIKKSLCLLITFVICLLILFFADITIACLALFYRNKFLTSDFDQKLQLMIRESYGFNPAIEYNTKVTALIDKLQFNEQCCGSLDYREWSSSRWRASYWTGIELIQHNPEFGFDIVPSTCCVQLAGATPKNPVARSLARCQHFQASKLWRHQTQQCCGATGPHNYYDSFWYKTNTERGTISFVPQSCCKQMREARTWFIKPVDPMCTSYNYYTSAFNSSVNAQGCHEKLLDWLTAQTIIFVLVGLSFAIFKLIGVCIALSLLQRAHNLNYYNTV
;
A
#
# COMPACT_ATOMS: atom_id res chain seq x y z
N MET A 1 -22.36 16.94 0.53
CA MET A 1 -23.68 16.82 -0.10
C MET A 1 -24.77 17.55 0.70
N ILE A 2 -24.99 17.20 1.98
CA ILE A 2 -26.06 17.80 2.82
C ILE A 2 -25.97 19.34 2.93
N VAL A 3 -24.80 19.88 3.28
CA VAL A 3 -24.61 21.34 3.39
C VAL A 3 -24.92 22.07 2.08
N GLY A 4 -24.51 21.47 0.94
CA GLY A 4 -24.83 22.00 -0.38
C GLY A 4 -26.34 21.97 -0.70
N PHE A 5 -27.05 20.92 -0.30
CA PHE A 5 -28.50 20.82 -0.46
C PHE A 5 -29.24 21.88 0.36
N ILE A 6 -28.84 22.09 1.63
CA ILE A 6 -29.41 23.14 2.49
C ILE A 6 -29.21 24.52 1.87
N GLY A 7 -28.00 24.82 1.38
CA GLY A 7 -27.72 26.07 0.68
C GLY A 7 -28.57 26.24 -0.59
N CYS A 8 -28.62 25.21 -1.44
CA CYS A 8 -29.41 25.25 -2.68
C CYS A 8 -30.92 25.44 -2.41
N CYS A 9 -31.52 24.61 -1.55
CA CYS A 9 -32.93 24.74 -1.20
C CYS A 9 -33.23 26.06 -0.47
N GLY A 10 -32.32 26.55 0.37
CA GLY A 10 -32.45 27.84 1.04
C GLY A 10 -32.54 29.00 0.05
N THR A 11 -31.72 28.98 -0.99
CA THR A 11 -31.78 29.99 -2.07
C THR A 11 -33.02 29.87 -2.95
N ILE A 12 -33.37 28.66 -3.42
CA ILE A 12 -34.54 28.44 -4.30
C ILE A 12 -35.84 28.79 -3.58
N LYS A 13 -36.02 28.32 -2.34
CA LYS A 13 -37.24 28.57 -1.56
C LYS A 13 -37.23 29.94 -0.87
N LYS A 14 -36.18 30.74 -1.02
CA LYS A 14 -35.95 32.00 -0.30
C LYS A 14 -36.18 31.87 1.21
N SER A 15 -35.83 30.73 1.78
CA SER A 15 -36.10 30.41 3.19
C SER A 15 -34.97 30.91 4.07
N LEU A 16 -35.26 31.91 4.91
CA LEU A 16 -34.29 32.49 5.85
C LEU A 16 -33.73 31.43 6.80
N CYS A 17 -34.57 30.53 7.31
CA CYS A 17 -34.16 29.48 8.23
C CYS A 17 -33.08 28.58 7.61
N LEU A 18 -33.32 28.07 6.40
CA LEU A 18 -32.35 27.19 5.70
C LEU A 18 -31.04 27.91 5.38
N LEU A 19 -31.11 29.20 5.02
CA LEU A 19 -29.93 29.99 4.70
C LEU A 19 -29.12 30.34 5.96
N ILE A 20 -29.77 30.58 7.10
CA ILE A 20 -29.11 30.71 8.41
C ILE A 20 -28.45 29.39 8.81
N THR A 21 -29.15 28.25 8.67
CA THR A 21 -28.57 26.92 8.94
C THR A 21 -27.34 26.67 8.08
N PHE A 22 -27.38 27.04 6.79
CA PHE A 22 -26.23 26.94 5.90
C PHE A 22 -25.03 27.75 6.40
N VAL A 23 -25.23 29.00 6.81
CA VAL A 23 -24.16 29.85 7.39
C VAL A 23 -23.58 29.21 8.65
N ILE A 24 -24.43 28.75 9.58
CA ILE A 24 -23.98 28.10 10.81
C ILE A 24 -23.14 26.86 10.49
N CYS A 25 -23.59 26.02 9.56
CA CYS A 25 -22.83 24.84 9.13
C CYS A 25 -21.46 25.23 8.54
N LEU A 26 -21.38 26.26 7.70
CA LEU A 26 -20.10 26.71 7.13
C LEU A 26 -19.16 27.26 8.20
N LEU A 27 -19.66 27.99 9.19
CA LEU A 27 -18.86 28.49 10.30
C LEU A 27 -18.31 27.35 11.16
N ILE A 28 -19.13 26.35 11.51
CA ILE A 28 -18.66 25.16 12.24
C ILE A 28 -17.54 24.46 11.47
N LEU A 29 -17.73 24.26 10.15
CA LEU A 29 -16.71 23.64 9.30
C LEU A 29 -15.45 24.49 9.15
N PHE A 30 -15.54 25.82 9.23
CA PHE A 30 -14.39 26.71 9.20
C PHE A 30 -13.58 26.60 10.50
N PHE A 31 -14.24 26.64 11.66
CA PHE A 31 -13.55 26.45 12.94
C PHE A 31 -12.97 25.05 13.07
N ALA A 32 -13.63 24.02 12.55
CA ALA A 32 -13.09 22.66 12.50
C ALA A 32 -11.79 22.57 11.67
N ASP A 33 -11.70 23.26 10.53
CA ASP A 33 -10.46 23.30 9.76
C ASP A 33 -9.33 23.97 10.54
N ILE A 34 -9.63 25.08 11.24
CA ILE A 34 -8.66 25.78 12.07
C ILE A 34 -8.16 24.89 13.21
N THR A 35 -9.07 24.18 13.90
CA THR A 35 -8.65 23.27 14.98
C THR A 35 -7.79 22.14 14.42
N ILE A 36 -8.16 21.55 13.27
CA ILE A 36 -7.33 20.53 12.60
C ILE A 36 -5.95 21.09 12.24
N ALA A 37 -5.87 22.30 11.68
CA ALA A 37 -4.60 22.93 11.32
C ALA A 37 -3.72 23.20 12.55
N CYS A 38 -4.29 23.74 13.63
CA CYS A 38 -3.58 23.98 14.89
C CYS A 38 -3.08 22.66 15.51
N LEU A 39 -3.92 21.63 15.54
CA LEU A 39 -3.54 20.30 16.03
C LEU A 39 -2.42 19.72 15.17
N ALA A 40 -2.51 19.80 13.84
CA ALA A 40 -1.48 19.31 12.95
C ALA A 40 -0.12 19.98 13.21
N LEU A 41 -0.10 21.30 13.43
CA LEU A 41 1.13 22.04 13.75
C LEU A 41 1.68 21.68 15.13
N PHE A 42 0.82 21.58 16.15
CA PHE A 42 1.24 21.27 17.51
C PHE A 42 1.77 19.84 17.63
N TYR A 43 1.03 18.87 17.06
CA TYR A 43 1.41 17.47 17.08
C TYR A 43 2.49 17.14 16.06
N ARG A 44 2.83 18.02 15.12
CA ARG A 44 3.94 17.82 14.18
C ARG A 44 5.20 17.38 14.92
N ASN A 45 5.66 18.16 15.90
CA ASN A 45 6.90 17.84 16.61
C ASN A 45 6.83 16.52 17.40
N LYS A 46 5.65 16.18 17.94
CA LYS A 46 5.44 14.94 18.71
C LYS A 46 5.30 13.70 17.82
N PHE A 47 4.63 13.85 16.68
CA PHE A 47 4.47 12.80 15.68
C PHE A 47 5.78 12.49 14.96
N LEU A 48 6.63 13.51 14.75
CA LEU A 48 7.90 13.40 14.05
C LEU A 48 9.03 12.70 14.83
N THR A 49 8.92 12.48 16.15
CA THR A 49 10.13 12.20 16.96
C THR A 49 10.15 10.95 17.84
N SER A 50 9.15 10.06 17.85
CA SER A 50 9.30 8.68 18.41
C SER A 50 8.01 7.85 18.44
N ASP A 51 6.85 8.48 18.64
CA ASP A 51 5.58 7.76 18.85
C ASP A 51 5.11 7.02 17.58
N PHE A 52 5.44 7.54 16.40
CA PHE A 52 5.08 6.90 15.13
C PHE A 52 5.93 5.66 14.86
N ASP A 53 7.25 5.76 15.04
CA ASP A 53 8.19 4.64 14.89
C ASP A 53 7.76 3.45 15.75
N GLN A 54 7.54 3.67 17.04
CA GLN A 54 7.13 2.59 17.96
C GLN A 54 5.84 1.91 17.53
N LYS A 55 4.84 2.67 17.06
CA LYS A 55 3.58 2.11 16.55
C LYS A 55 3.80 1.33 15.26
N LEU A 56 4.64 1.83 14.36
CA LEU A 56 4.97 1.14 13.11
C LEU A 56 5.73 -0.16 13.38
N GLN A 57 6.71 -0.15 14.28
CA GLN A 57 7.41 -1.34 14.77
C GLN A 57 6.45 -2.36 15.35
N LEU A 58 5.51 -1.96 16.21
CA LEU A 58 4.52 -2.86 16.80
C LEU A 58 3.61 -3.50 15.72
N MET A 59 3.14 -2.71 14.75
CA MET A 59 2.35 -3.21 13.63
C MET A 59 3.12 -4.24 12.78
N ILE A 60 4.39 -3.96 12.48
CA ILE A 60 5.29 -4.86 11.75
C ILE A 60 5.53 -6.15 12.54
N ARG A 61 5.83 -6.01 13.84
CA ARG A 61 6.21 -7.13 14.70
C ARG A 61 5.04 -8.07 14.99
N GLU A 62 3.86 -7.53 15.29
CA GLU A 62 2.75 -8.30 15.85
C GLU A 62 1.63 -8.60 14.85
N SER A 63 1.43 -7.77 13.83
CA SER A 63 0.20 -7.81 13.00
C SER A 63 0.44 -8.04 11.51
N TYR A 64 1.58 -7.60 10.96
CA TYR A 64 1.90 -7.82 9.56
C TYR A 64 1.92 -9.31 9.22
N GLY A 65 1.20 -9.71 8.16
CA GLY A 65 1.21 -11.08 7.63
C GLY A 65 0.89 -12.18 8.67
N PHE A 66 0.36 -11.82 9.84
CA PHE A 66 0.01 -12.76 10.88
C PHE A 66 -1.50 -12.97 10.89
N ASN A 67 -1.95 -14.23 10.90
CA ASN A 67 -3.38 -14.59 10.96
C ASN A 67 -4.29 -13.73 10.05
N PRO A 68 -4.27 -13.94 8.71
CA PRO A 68 -5.02 -13.10 7.77
C PRO A 68 -6.55 -13.22 7.91
N ALA A 69 -7.06 -14.15 8.71
CA ALA A 69 -8.49 -14.21 9.05
C ALA A 69 -8.93 -12.98 9.87
N ILE A 70 -8.00 -12.26 10.49
CA ILE A 70 -8.27 -11.02 11.22
C ILE A 70 -8.22 -9.83 10.25
N GLU A 71 -9.35 -9.12 10.13
CA GLU A 71 -9.48 -7.96 9.22
C GLU A 71 -8.44 -6.86 9.53
N TYR A 72 -8.17 -6.61 10.82
CA TYR A 72 -7.15 -5.66 11.24
C TYR A 72 -5.76 -6.00 10.69
N ASN A 73 -5.32 -7.26 10.81
CA ASN A 73 -4.00 -7.69 10.32
C ASN A 73 -3.90 -7.58 8.80
N THR A 74 -4.99 -7.86 8.08
CA THR A 74 -5.06 -7.66 6.62
C THR A 74 -4.91 -6.18 6.24
N LYS A 75 -5.56 -5.27 6.97
CA LYS A 75 -5.40 -3.82 6.77
C LYS A 75 -3.98 -3.35 7.09
N VAL A 76 -3.38 -3.83 8.18
CA VAL A 76 -1.99 -3.53 8.56
C VAL A 76 -1.02 -4.01 7.48
N THR A 77 -1.19 -5.25 7.00
CA THR A 77 -0.36 -5.81 5.92
C THR A 77 -0.43 -4.95 4.66
N ALA A 78 -1.64 -4.61 4.21
CA ALA A 78 -1.84 -3.78 3.03
C ALA A 78 -1.29 -2.34 3.20
N LEU A 79 -1.33 -1.79 4.41
CA LEU A 79 -0.75 -0.49 4.73
C LEU A 79 0.79 -0.53 4.62
N ILE A 80 1.42 -1.50 5.28
CA ILE A 80 2.88 -1.65 5.31
C ILE A 80 3.42 -1.99 3.91
N ASP A 81 2.74 -2.87 3.17
CA ASP A 81 3.11 -3.23 1.79
C ASP A 81 3.13 -2.00 0.87
N LYS A 82 2.11 -1.15 0.95
CA LYS A 82 2.05 0.09 0.18
C LYS A 82 3.12 1.08 0.60
N LEU A 83 3.36 1.23 1.91
CA LEU A 83 4.37 2.14 2.44
C LEU A 83 5.75 1.75 1.93
N GLN A 84 6.15 0.49 2.11
CA GLN A 84 7.45 -0.02 1.67
C GLN A 84 7.66 0.08 0.16
N PHE A 85 6.63 -0.25 -0.61
CA PHE A 85 6.70 -0.21 -2.06
C PHE A 85 6.84 1.23 -2.58
N ASN A 86 5.98 2.14 -2.12
CA ASN A 86 5.93 3.50 -2.64
C ASN A 86 7.12 4.35 -2.18
N GLU A 87 7.50 4.22 -0.91
CA GLU A 87 8.58 5.01 -0.31
C GLU A 87 9.95 4.35 -0.43
N GLN A 88 10.01 3.16 -1.03
CA GLN A 88 11.24 2.39 -1.23
C GLN A 88 12.05 2.25 0.06
N CYS A 89 11.36 1.77 1.10
CA CYS A 89 11.87 1.65 2.47
C CYS A 89 11.61 0.25 3.02
N CYS A 90 12.21 -0.07 4.15
CA CYS A 90 12.00 -1.36 4.81
C CYS A 90 12.06 -1.29 6.33
N GLY A 91 11.07 -1.93 6.97
CA GLY A 91 10.91 -1.87 8.42
C GLY A 91 10.45 -0.48 8.87
N SER A 92 10.44 -0.26 10.17
CA SER A 92 10.21 1.07 10.74
C SER A 92 11.50 1.89 10.70
N LEU A 93 12.57 1.39 11.33
CA LEU A 93 13.91 1.99 11.31
C LEU A 93 14.84 1.31 10.32
N ASP A 94 14.81 -0.02 10.28
CA ASP A 94 15.62 -0.80 9.35
C ASP A 94 15.01 -2.17 9.03
N TYR A 95 15.59 -2.82 8.02
CA TYR A 95 15.14 -4.11 7.53
C TYR A 95 15.33 -5.28 8.52
N ARG A 96 16.21 -5.15 9.52
CA ARG A 96 16.56 -6.24 10.46
C ARG A 96 15.42 -6.50 11.44
N GLU A 97 14.57 -5.50 11.68
CA GLU A 97 13.36 -5.63 12.52
C GLU A 97 12.48 -6.81 12.11
N TRP A 98 12.44 -7.15 10.82
CA TRP A 98 11.71 -8.30 10.29
C TRP A 98 12.10 -9.61 10.93
N SER A 99 13.35 -9.78 11.35
CA SER A 99 13.83 -11.00 12.04
C SER A 99 13.05 -11.32 13.32
N SER A 100 12.52 -10.29 14.00
CA SER A 100 11.79 -10.38 15.26
C SER A 100 10.26 -10.42 15.09
N SER A 101 9.76 -10.35 13.86
CA SER A 101 8.32 -10.32 13.58
C SER A 101 7.64 -11.68 13.68
N ARG A 102 6.36 -11.69 14.06
CA ARG A 102 5.53 -12.91 14.02
C ARG A 102 5.40 -13.49 12.63
N TRP A 103 5.42 -12.65 11.60
CA TRP A 103 5.48 -13.08 10.20
C TRP A 103 6.73 -13.92 9.91
N ARG A 104 7.88 -13.51 10.44
CA ARG A 104 9.13 -14.28 10.28
C ARG A 104 9.06 -15.63 10.99
N ALA A 105 8.48 -15.65 12.19
CA ALA A 105 8.28 -16.88 12.95
C ALA A 105 7.30 -17.84 12.25
N SER A 106 6.20 -17.34 11.69
CA SER A 106 5.23 -18.16 10.95
C SER A 106 5.78 -18.71 9.62
N TYR A 107 6.82 -18.08 9.07
CA TYR A 107 7.53 -18.58 7.89
C TYR A 107 8.49 -19.75 8.22
N TRP A 108 9.20 -19.70 9.34
CA TRP A 108 10.16 -20.74 9.75
C TRP A 108 9.51 -22.06 10.17
N THR A 109 8.33 -22.02 10.81
CA THR A 109 7.61 -23.26 11.19
C THR A 109 7.19 -24.12 9.99
N GLY A 110 7.20 -23.57 8.77
CA GLY A 110 7.02 -24.32 7.52
C GLY A 110 8.31 -24.82 6.85
N ILE A 111 9.48 -24.34 7.28
CA ILE A 111 10.80 -24.63 6.67
C ILE A 111 11.67 -25.55 7.55
N GLU A 112 11.30 -25.81 8.79
CA GLU A 112 11.96 -26.83 9.61
C GLU A 112 11.82 -28.27 9.04
N LEU A 113 11.00 -28.48 7.99
CA LEU A 113 10.96 -29.73 7.24
C LEU A 113 12.01 -29.84 6.11
N ILE A 114 12.81 -28.79 5.83
CA ILE A 114 13.92 -28.87 4.86
C ILE A 114 15.17 -28.18 5.42
N GLN A 115 15.87 -28.95 6.24
CA GLN A 115 17.32 -29.04 6.45
C GLN A 115 18.20 -27.78 6.38
N HIS A 116 18.89 -27.55 7.49
CA HIS A 116 20.09 -26.74 7.71
C HIS A 116 20.90 -26.42 6.44
N ASN A 117 20.79 -25.17 5.96
CA ASN A 117 21.90 -24.54 5.26
C ASN A 117 22.11 -23.11 5.81
N PRO A 118 23.22 -22.83 6.51
CA PRO A 118 23.52 -21.52 7.09
C PRO A 118 23.82 -20.41 6.04
N GLU A 119 23.75 -20.73 4.76
CA GLU A 119 23.97 -19.80 3.64
C GLU A 119 22.73 -18.98 3.24
N PHE A 120 21.52 -19.38 3.67
CA PHE A 120 20.32 -18.56 3.49
C PHE A 120 20.28 -17.48 4.58
N GLY A 121 20.81 -16.30 4.22
CA GLY A 121 21.01 -15.16 5.12
C GLY A 121 19.86 -14.90 6.09
N PHE A 122 20.24 -14.62 7.34
CA PHE A 122 19.36 -14.43 8.49
C PHE A 122 18.29 -13.33 8.31
N ASP A 123 18.50 -12.41 7.37
CA ASP A 123 17.71 -11.19 7.20
C ASP A 123 16.70 -11.28 6.03
N ILE A 124 15.73 -12.20 6.15
CA ILE A 124 14.59 -12.32 5.23
C ILE A 124 13.57 -11.20 5.51
N VAL A 125 13.07 -10.59 4.43
CA VAL A 125 12.14 -9.48 4.44
C VAL A 125 10.98 -9.70 3.46
N PRO A 126 9.85 -8.99 3.64
CA PRO A 126 8.77 -9.02 2.66
C PRO A 126 9.19 -8.54 1.28
N SER A 127 8.54 -9.08 0.25
CA SER A 127 8.78 -8.69 -1.15
C SER A 127 8.70 -7.19 -1.44
N THR A 128 7.82 -6.45 -0.75
CA THR A 128 7.63 -5.00 -0.91
C THR A 128 8.79 -4.17 -0.37
N CYS A 129 9.58 -4.73 0.53
CA CYS A 129 10.77 -4.10 1.10
C CYS A 129 11.99 -4.19 0.15
N CYS A 130 11.89 -4.98 -0.91
CA CYS A 130 12.98 -5.17 -1.86
C CYS A 130 12.98 -4.16 -3.01
N VAL A 131 14.12 -4.04 -3.69
CA VAL A 131 14.21 -3.25 -4.92
C VAL A 131 13.35 -3.92 -6.00
N GLN A 132 12.41 -3.17 -6.56
CA GLN A 132 11.38 -3.70 -7.45
C GLN A 132 11.84 -3.68 -8.93
N LEU A 133 11.31 -4.60 -9.74
CA LEU A 133 11.43 -4.53 -11.20
C LEU A 133 10.48 -3.48 -11.79
N ALA A 134 10.79 -2.98 -12.99
CA ALA A 134 9.92 -2.07 -13.71
C ALA A 134 8.57 -2.74 -14.01
N GLY A 135 7.48 -2.04 -13.70
CA GLY A 135 6.11 -2.55 -13.85
C GLY A 135 5.54 -3.31 -12.65
N ALA A 136 6.30 -3.46 -11.56
CA ALA A 136 5.76 -3.94 -10.29
C ALA A 136 4.75 -2.94 -9.70
N THR A 137 3.86 -3.42 -8.82
CA THR A 137 2.90 -2.57 -8.11
C THR A 137 2.80 -2.99 -6.64
N PRO A 138 2.26 -2.17 -5.73
CA PRO A 138 2.08 -2.58 -4.33
C PRO A 138 1.23 -3.85 -4.14
N LYS A 139 0.31 -4.13 -5.07
CA LYS A 139 -0.54 -5.33 -5.04
C LYS A 139 0.10 -6.55 -5.70
N ASN A 140 1.11 -6.32 -6.54
CA ASN A 140 1.88 -7.36 -7.21
C ASN A 140 3.36 -6.96 -7.20
N PRO A 141 4.01 -6.97 -6.02
CA PRO A 141 5.41 -6.61 -5.88
C PRO A 141 6.27 -7.66 -6.57
N VAL A 142 7.40 -7.24 -7.11
CA VAL A 142 8.37 -8.12 -7.74
C VAL A 142 9.77 -7.63 -7.39
N ALA A 143 10.44 -8.39 -6.52
CA ALA A 143 11.82 -8.12 -6.20
C ALA A 143 12.76 -8.44 -7.38
N ARG A 144 13.72 -7.54 -7.63
CA ARG A 144 14.83 -7.74 -8.57
C ARG A 144 15.72 -8.93 -8.17
N SER A 145 15.74 -9.29 -6.89
CA SER A 145 16.45 -10.46 -6.35
C SER A 145 15.58 -11.15 -5.31
N LEU A 146 15.52 -12.48 -5.30
CA LEU A 146 14.69 -13.25 -4.37
C LEU A 146 15.48 -13.80 -3.17
N ALA A 147 16.80 -13.58 -3.12
CA ALA A 147 17.69 -14.07 -2.05
C ALA A 147 17.15 -13.80 -0.64
N ARG A 148 16.68 -12.57 -0.42
CA ARG A 148 16.20 -12.06 0.87
C ARG A 148 14.71 -11.72 0.86
N CYS A 149 14.07 -11.77 -0.31
CA CYS A 149 12.75 -11.22 -0.57
C CYS A 149 11.74 -12.35 -0.66
N GLN A 150 10.84 -12.45 0.32
CA GLN A 150 9.84 -13.51 0.38
C GLN A 150 8.43 -12.93 0.34
N HIS A 151 7.55 -13.57 -0.43
CA HIS A 151 6.13 -13.23 -0.46
C HIS A 151 5.38 -14.00 0.62
N PHE A 152 4.46 -13.33 1.32
CA PHE A 152 3.47 -14.01 2.15
C PHE A 152 2.48 -14.75 1.24
N GLN A 153 2.42 -16.08 1.37
CA GLN A 153 1.39 -16.93 0.75
C GLN A 153 1.25 -16.92 -0.78
N ALA A 154 2.34 -16.85 -1.55
CA ALA A 154 2.34 -17.63 -2.78
C ALA A 154 2.60 -19.08 -2.35
N SER A 155 1.59 -19.95 -2.38
CA SER A 155 1.78 -21.36 -2.07
C SER A 155 2.95 -21.90 -2.90
N LYS A 156 4.05 -22.29 -2.25
CA LYS A 156 5.16 -22.99 -2.93
C LYS A 156 4.69 -24.27 -3.62
N LEU A 157 3.52 -24.79 -3.24
CA LEU A 157 2.75 -25.75 -4.01
C LEU A 157 1.81 -25.06 -5.01
N TRP A 158 2.33 -24.64 -6.16
CA TRP A 158 1.47 -24.58 -7.34
C TRP A 158 1.00 -26.01 -7.63
N ARG A 159 -0.30 -26.26 -7.48
CA ARG A 159 -0.98 -27.53 -7.80
C ARG A 159 -0.88 -27.80 -9.30
N HIS A 160 0.23 -28.39 -9.74
CA HIS A 160 0.32 -29.03 -11.05
C HIS A 160 0.36 -30.54 -10.85
N GLN A 161 -0.79 -31.18 -11.04
CA GLN A 161 -0.84 -32.58 -11.47
C GLN A 161 -2.17 -32.96 -12.13
N THR A 162 -3.26 -32.22 -11.89
CA THR A 162 -4.59 -32.60 -12.44
C THR A 162 -4.95 -31.96 -13.78
N GLN A 163 -4.30 -30.88 -14.19
CA GLN A 163 -4.61 -30.20 -15.45
C GLN A 163 -3.33 -30.14 -16.27
N GLN A 164 -3.28 -30.90 -17.38
CA GLN A 164 -2.18 -30.90 -18.35
C GLN A 164 -2.23 -29.63 -19.23
N CYS A 165 -2.52 -28.48 -18.64
CA CYS A 165 -2.64 -27.20 -19.32
C CYS A 165 -1.39 -26.35 -19.09
N CYS A 166 -1.17 -25.42 -20.00
CA CYS A 166 -0.16 -24.37 -19.87
C CYS A 166 -0.71 -23.07 -20.42
N GLY A 167 -0.77 -22.05 -19.56
CA GLY A 167 -1.42 -20.78 -19.89
C GLY A 167 -2.94 -20.90 -19.96
N ALA A 168 -3.60 -19.77 -20.25
CA ALA A 168 -5.07 -19.72 -20.36
C ALA A 168 -5.57 -20.36 -21.67
N THR A 169 -4.81 -20.21 -22.75
CA THR A 169 -5.10 -20.72 -24.11
C THR A 169 -3.93 -21.49 -24.71
N GLY A 170 -2.74 -21.34 -24.13
CA GLY A 170 -1.55 -22.07 -24.55
C GLY A 170 -0.27 -21.49 -23.93
N PRO A 171 0.88 -22.15 -24.18
CA PRO A 171 2.17 -21.71 -23.66
C PRO A 171 2.55 -20.30 -24.14
N HIS A 172 2.02 -19.87 -25.30
CA HIS A 172 2.27 -18.52 -25.81
C HIS A 172 1.75 -17.40 -24.92
N ASN A 173 0.79 -17.65 -24.02
CA ASN A 173 0.38 -16.64 -23.04
C ASN A 173 1.50 -16.27 -22.06
N TYR A 174 2.58 -17.05 -22.02
CA TYR A 174 3.77 -16.69 -21.30
C TYR A 174 4.69 -15.73 -22.06
N TYR A 175 4.57 -15.56 -23.38
CA TYR A 175 5.32 -14.51 -24.09
C TYR A 175 4.95 -13.14 -23.51
N ASP A 176 5.98 -12.35 -23.20
CA ASP A 176 5.89 -11.05 -22.52
C ASP A 176 5.22 -11.09 -21.13
N SER A 177 4.89 -12.28 -20.64
CA SER A 177 4.40 -12.46 -19.29
C SER A 177 5.48 -12.11 -18.28
N PHE A 178 5.01 -11.91 -17.06
CA PHE A 178 5.88 -11.72 -15.91
C PHE A 178 6.95 -12.81 -15.78
N TRP A 179 6.57 -14.08 -15.98
CA TRP A 179 7.49 -15.20 -15.91
C TRP A 179 8.58 -15.09 -16.98
N TYR A 180 8.20 -14.78 -18.22
CA TYR A 180 9.13 -14.64 -19.33
C TYR A 180 10.18 -13.57 -19.02
N LYS A 181 9.75 -12.34 -18.73
CA LYS A 181 10.64 -11.22 -18.43
C LYS A 181 11.63 -11.53 -17.29
N THR A 182 11.18 -12.24 -16.26
CA THR A 182 12.01 -12.48 -15.06
C THR A 182 12.88 -13.73 -15.13
N ASN A 183 12.58 -14.69 -16.01
CA ASN A 183 13.29 -15.97 -16.05
C ASN A 183 14.15 -16.12 -17.31
N THR A 184 13.75 -15.57 -18.46
CA THR A 184 14.57 -15.65 -19.69
C THR A 184 15.77 -14.70 -19.62
N GLU A 185 15.59 -13.48 -19.11
CA GLU A 185 16.70 -12.55 -18.83
C GLU A 185 17.68 -13.08 -17.77
N ARG A 186 17.25 -14.05 -16.94
CA ARG A 186 18.06 -14.73 -15.92
C ARG A 186 18.60 -16.09 -16.37
N GLY A 187 18.56 -16.39 -17.67
CA GLY A 187 19.20 -17.57 -18.27
C GLY A 187 18.33 -18.82 -18.38
N THR A 188 17.02 -18.75 -18.09
CA THR A 188 16.11 -19.85 -18.42
C THR A 188 15.90 -19.89 -19.92
N ILE A 189 16.16 -21.05 -20.53
CA ILE A 189 16.05 -21.23 -22.00
C ILE A 189 14.57 -21.35 -22.43
N SER A 190 13.71 -21.84 -21.54
CA SER A 190 12.27 -21.93 -21.76
C SER A 190 11.54 -20.63 -21.39
N PHE A 191 10.62 -20.20 -22.25
CA PHE A 191 9.74 -19.05 -22.00
C PHE A 191 8.55 -19.37 -21.08
N VAL A 192 8.39 -20.63 -20.68
CA VAL A 192 7.33 -21.12 -19.76
C VAL A 192 7.92 -21.71 -18.48
N PRO A 193 7.18 -21.77 -17.36
CA PRO A 193 7.66 -22.40 -16.13
C PRO A 193 7.91 -23.89 -16.28
N GLN A 194 8.78 -24.47 -15.45
CA GLN A 194 9.05 -25.91 -15.47
C GLN A 194 7.78 -26.76 -15.25
N SER A 195 6.80 -26.22 -14.52
CA SER A 195 5.51 -26.88 -14.30
C SER A 195 4.63 -26.96 -15.55
N CYS A 196 4.84 -26.09 -16.55
CA CYS A 196 4.17 -26.13 -17.85
C CYS A 196 4.79 -27.19 -18.78
N CYS A 197 6.02 -27.62 -18.51
CA CYS A 197 6.69 -28.60 -19.35
C CYS A 197 6.21 -30.03 -19.09
N LYS A 198 6.28 -30.86 -20.13
CA LYS A 198 5.99 -32.30 -20.00
C LYS A 198 6.99 -32.93 -19.05
N GLN A 199 6.50 -33.75 -18.14
CA GLN A 199 7.28 -34.35 -17.05
C GLN A 199 7.64 -35.81 -17.36
N MET A 200 8.80 -36.25 -16.87
CA MET A 200 9.20 -37.66 -16.85
C MET A 200 8.30 -38.47 -15.90
N ARG A 201 8.28 -39.79 -16.06
CA ARG A 201 7.42 -40.69 -15.25
C ARG A 201 7.79 -40.66 -13.77
N GLU A 202 9.04 -40.37 -13.45
CA GLU A 202 9.57 -40.31 -12.08
C GLU A 202 9.32 -38.96 -11.39
N ALA A 203 8.77 -37.96 -12.10
CA ALA A 203 8.49 -36.65 -11.54
C ALA A 203 7.41 -36.71 -10.44
N ARG A 204 7.59 -35.89 -9.40
CA ARG A 204 6.64 -35.71 -8.29
C ARG A 204 6.25 -34.24 -8.16
N THR A 205 5.17 -33.96 -7.43
CA THR A 205 4.70 -32.57 -7.20
C THR A 205 5.73 -31.69 -6.49
N TRP A 206 6.59 -32.30 -5.67
CA TRP A 206 7.71 -31.63 -4.99
C TRP A 206 9.05 -31.82 -5.70
N PHE A 207 9.09 -32.52 -6.84
CA PHE A 207 10.31 -32.85 -7.57
C PHE A 207 10.04 -33.01 -9.07
N ILE A 208 10.00 -31.87 -9.76
CA ILE A 208 9.69 -31.73 -11.18
C ILE A 208 10.89 -32.22 -12.01
N LYS A 209 10.64 -33.01 -13.05
CA LYS A 209 11.66 -33.50 -14.01
C LYS A 209 11.15 -33.33 -15.44
N PRO A 210 11.42 -32.19 -16.09
CA PRO A 210 11.01 -31.95 -17.46
C PRO A 210 11.67 -32.95 -18.42
N VAL A 211 10.91 -33.44 -19.41
CA VAL A 211 11.42 -34.35 -20.46
C VAL A 211 12.40 -33.62 -21.39
N ASP A 212 12.10 -32.35 -21.70
CA ASP A 212 12.95 -31.52 -22.54
C ASP A 212 14.08 -30.89 -21.71
N PRO A 213 15.36 -31.16 -22.03
CA PRO A 213 16.52 -30.55 -21.36
C PRO A 213 16.57 -29.03 -21.47
N MET A 214 15.90 -28.43 -22.46
CA MET A 214 15.79 -26.97 -22.60
C MET A 214 14.77 -26.35 -21.63
N CYS A 215 13.92 -27.17 -21.00
CA CYS A 215 12.99 -26.71 -19.97
C CYS A 215 13.59 -26.80 -18.56
N THR A 216 14.78 -26.24 -18.37
CA THR A 216 15.45 -26.18 -17.07
C THR A 216 15.49 -24.75 -16.55
N SER A 217 15.05 -24.53 -15.31
CA SER A 217 15.39 -23.32 -14.57
C SER A 217 16.76 -23.52 -13.94
N TYR A 218 17.70 -22.64 -14.24
CA TYR A 218 18.94 -22.59 -13.49
C TYR A 218 18.64 -21.98 -12.11
N ASN A 219 19.11 -22.64 -11.05
CA ASN A 219 19.14 -22.02 -9.73
C ASN A 219 20.17 -20.90 -9.80
N TYR A 220 19.69 -19.68 -10.06
CA TYR A 220 20.53 -18.51 -9.89
C TYR A 220 20.69 -18.31 -8.39
N TYR A 221 21.87 -18.61 -7.87
CA TYR A 221 22.27 -18.12 -6.56
C TYR A 221 22.38 -16.60 -6.66
N THR A 222 21.25 -15.91 -6.48
CA THR A 222 21.30 -14.50 -6.14
C THR A 222 21.98 -14.45 -4.78
N SER A 223 23.26 -14.09 -4.74
CA SER A 223 23.88 -13.76 -3.46
C SER A 223 23.07 -12.63 -2.82
N ALA A 224 22.98 -12.68 -1.50
CA ALA A 224 22.28 -11.70 -0.69
C ALA A 224 23.01 -10.35 -0.76
N PHE A 225 22.86 -9.63 -1.87
CA PHE A 225 23.43 -8.29 -1.98
C PHE A 225 22.61 -7.32 -1.13
N ASN A 226 23.29 -6.46 -0.37
CA ASN A 226 22.65 -5.38 0.37
C ASN A 226 21.83 -4.45 -0.54
N SER A 227 22.21 -4.31 -1.82
CA SER A 227 21.48 -3.54 -2.83
C SER A 227 20.14 -4.16 -3.26
N SER A 228 19.81 -5.38 -2.82
CA SER A 228 18.53 -6.03 -3.15
C SER A 228 17.38 -5.61 -2.23
N VAL A 229 17.71 -5.04 -1.06
CA VAL A 229 16.76 -4.66 -0.02
C VAL A 229 16.87 -3.16 0.21
N ASN A 230 15.74 -2.47 0.37
CA ASN A 230 15.75 -1.07 0.77
C ASN A 230 16.26 -0.98 2.21
N ALA A 231 17.44 -0.40 2.42
CA ALA A 231 18.08 -0.41 3.73
C ALA A 231 17.52 0.67 4.69
N GLN A 232 16.90 1.72 4.14
CA GLN A 232 16.37 2.85 4.91
C GLN A 232 15.01 2.51 5.53
N GLY A 233 14.78 2.95 6.77
CA GLY A 233 13.53 2.80 7.48
C GLY A 233 12.39 3.61 6.88
N CYS A 234 11.17 3.08 6.98
CA CYS A 234 9.98 3.76 6.47
C CYS A 234 9.54 4.96 7.31
N HIS A 235 9.94 5.02 8.59
CA HIS A 235 9.65 6.17 9.44
C HIS A 235 10.21 7.45 8.82
N GLU A 236 11.53 7.51 8.58
CA GLU A 236 12.22 8.69 8.05
C GLU A 236 11.67 9.08 6.67
N LYS A 237 11.53 8.12 5.76
CA LYS A 237 11.00 8.34 4.42
C LYS A 237 9.60 8.94 4.41
N LEU A 238 8.71 8.43 5.27
CA LEU A 238 7.36 8.96 5.36
C LEU A 238 7.35 10.39 5.90
N LEU A 239 8.22 10.72 6.85
CA LEU A 239 8.34 12.07 7.38
C LEU A 239 8.90 13.06 6.34
N ASP A 240 9.88 12.62 5.56
CA ASP A 240 10.43 13.39 4.45
C ASP A 240 9.36 13.65 3.38
N TRP A 241 8.60 12.60 3.02
CA TRP A 241 7.48 12.73 2.09
C TRP A 241 6.41 13.71 2.60
N LEU A 242 6.00 13.57 3.87
CA LEU A 242 5.02 14.47 4.49
C LEU A 242 5.53 15.92 4.49
N THR A 243 6.80 16.12 4.82
CA THR A 243 7.42 17.45 4.86
C THR A 243 7.49 18.06 3.46
N ALA A 244 7.89 17.29 2.45
CA ALA A 244 7.92 17.73 1.06
C ALA A 244 6.53 18.11 0.53
N GLN A 245 5.48 17.37 0.92
CA GLN A 245 4.11 17.63 0.49
C GLN A 245 3.35 18.64 1.37
N THR A 246 3.95 19.12 2.47
CA THR A 246 3.29 20.03 3.42
C THR A 246 2.77 21.30 2.74
N ILE A 247 3.52 21.84 1.76
CA ILE A 247 3.10 23.03 1.02
C ILE A 247 1.79 22.78 0.26
N ILE A 248 1.65 21.61 -0.39
CA ILE A 248 0.44 21.26 -1.13
C ILE A 248 -0.76 21.19 -0.17
N PHE A 249 -0.61 20.55 0.98
CA PHE A 249 -1.68 20.46 1.97
C PHE A 249 -2.11 21.84 2.49
N VAL A 250 -1.16 22.74 2.75
CA VAL A 250 -1.45 24.12 3.19
C VAL A 250 -2.21 24.88 2.10
N LEU A 251 -1.80 24.78 0.84
CA LEU A 251 -2.47 25.45 -0.28
C LEU A 251 -3.91 24.95 -0.48
N VAL A 252 -4.11 23.63 -0.42
CA VAL A 252 -5.44 23.02 -0.52
C VAL A 252 -6.31 23.45 0.65
N GLY A 253 -5.78 23.43 1.89
CA GLY A 253 -6.49 23.87 3.09
C GLY A 253 -6.91 25.33 3.03
N LEU A 254 -6.01 26.23 2.61
CA LEU A 254 -6.31 27.65 2.43
C LEU A 254 -7.40 27.87 1.37
N SER A 255 -7.35 27.12 0.27
CA SER A 255 -8.35 27.19 -0.79
C SER A 255 -9.75 26.83 -0.24
N PHE A 256 -9.86 25.74 0.53
CA PHE A 256 -11.12 25.36 1.17
C PHE A 256 -11.63 26.42 2.16
N ALA A 257 -10.74 27.03 2.95
CA ALA A 257 -11.09 28.11 3.86
C ALA A 257 -11.66 29.33 3.11
N ILE A 258 -11.02 29.73 2.00
CA ILE A 258 -11.49 30.84 1.15
C ILE A 258 -12.87 30.53 0.56
N PHE A 259 -13.09 29.32 0.03
CA PHE A 259 -14.40 28.95 -0.52
C PHE A 259 -15.52 28.97 0.54
N LYS A 260 -15.23 28.55 1.78
CA LYS A 260 -16.17 28.64 2.90
C LYS A 260 -16.52 30.09 3.22
N LEU A 261 -15.52 30.98 3.26
CA LEU A 261 -15.74 32.41 3.50
C LEU A 261 -16.57 33.07 2.40
N ILE A 262 -16.29 32.78 1.13
CA ILE A 262 -17.10 33.25 0.00
C ILE A 262 -18.55 32.77 0.14
N GLY A 263 -18.76 31.49 0.49
CA GLY A 263 -20.10 30.93 0.72
C GLY A 263 -20.87 31.64 1.84
N VAL A 264 -20.19 31.99 2.93
CA VAL A 264 -20.78 32.78 4.03
C VAL A 264 -21.13 34.19 3.55
N CYS A 265 -20.24 34.89 2.86
CA CYS A 265 -20.51 36.23 2.33
C CYS A 265 -21.74 36.25 1.42
N ILE A 266 -21.81 35.33 0.45
CA ILE A 266 -22.96 35.22 -0.47
C ILE A 266 -24.25 34.94 0.31
N ALA A 267 -24.22 34.00 1.25
CA ALA A 267 -25.39 33.67 2.05
C ALA A 267 -25.87 34.84 2.92
N LEU A 268 -24.95 35.61 3.52
CA LEU A 268 -25.29 36.80 4.29
C LEU A 268 -25.89 37.92 3.41
N SER A 269 -25.34 38.16 2.22
CA SER A 269 -25.91 39.13 1.27
C SER A 269 -27.33 38.72 0.83
N LEU A 270 -27.57 37.43 0.61
CA LEU A 270 -28.90 36.90 0.28
C LEU A 270 -29.86 36.99 1.47
N LEU A 271 -29.40 36.74 2.70
CA LEU A 271 -30.20 36.93 3.92
C LEU A 271 -30.64 38.38 4.09
N GLN A 272 -29.71 39.33 3.95
CA GLN A 272 -30.01 40.77 4.03
C GLN A 272 -31.05 41.18 2.99
N ARG A 273 -30.89 40.72 1.74
CA ARG A 273 -31.84 41.02 0.66
C ARG A 273 -33.22 40.43 0.92
N ALA A 274 -33.30 39.18 1.38
CA ALA A 274 -34.57 38.53 1.70
C ALA A 274 -35.27 39.18 2.90
N HIS A 275 -34.51 39.59 3.93
CA HIS A 275 -35.04 40.30 5.08
C HIS A 275 -35.65 41.66 4.67
N ASN A 276 -34.95 42.43 3.85
CA ASN A 276 -35.44 43.73 3.36
C ASN A 276 -36.73 43.58 2.54
N LEU A 277 -36.83 42.56 1.68
CA LEU A 277 -38.04 42.31 0.88
C LEU A 277 -39.24 41.92 1.75
N ASN A 278 -39.04 41.15 2.81
CA ASN A 278 -40.13 40.82 3.74
C ASN A 278 -40.61 42.04 4.51
N TYR A 279 -39.70 42.94 4.92
CA TYR A 279 -40.06 44.18 5.62
C TYR A 279 -40.99 45.08 4.77
N TYR A 280 -40.70 45.24 3.48
CA TYR A 280 -41.53 46.04 2.56
C TYR A 280 -42.91 45.43 2.23
N ASN A 281 -43.07 44.11 2.36
CA ASN A 281 -44.37 43.45 2.10
C ASN A 281 -45.30 43.42 3.32
N THR A 282 -44.80 43.81 4.50
CA THR A 282 -45.55 43.86 5.76
C THR A 282 -46.02 45.26 6.16
N VAL A 283 -45.64 46.28 5.40
CA VAL A 283 -46.11 47.68 5.52
C VAL A 283 -47.08 47.96 4.38
#